data_AF-K1STD6-F1
#
_entry.id   AF-K1STD6-F1
#
_cell.length_a   1.000
_cell.length_b   1.000
_cell.length_c   1.000
_cell.angle_alpha   90.00
_cell.angle_beta   90.00
_cell.angle_gamma   90.00
#
_symmetry.space_group_name_H-M   'P 1'
#
loop_
_entity.id
_entity.type
_entity.pdbx_description
1 polymer ?
#
loop_
_entity_poly.entity_id
_entity_poly.type
_entity_poly.pdbx_seq_one_letter_code
_entity_poly.pdbx_strand_id
1 'polypeptide(L)'
;MFYKDPRSAVGMVEKGHYILLVADGRGIGGSLGLTRTEMQNIFKSYGCTYAYNMDGGGSATLAYRGTVLNHPSDGAERACGDFLLFKE
;
A
#
# COMPACT_ATOMS: atom_id res chain seq x y z
N MET A 1 -12.24 -10.74 7.67
CA MET A 1 -12.07 -9.33 7.23
C MET A 1 -11.41 -8.45 8.30
N PHE A 2 -10.86 -9.02 9.38
CA PHE A 2 -10.41 -8.31 10.58
C PHE A 2 -8.90 -8.45 10.87
N TYR A 3 -8.15 -9.12 9.99
CA TYR A 3 -6.71 -9.30 10.14
C TYR A 3 -5.95 -8.11 9.55
N LYS A 4 -4.98 -7.60 10.31
CA LYS A 4 -4.05 -6.55 9.90
C LYS A 4 -2.85 -7.21 9.22
N ASP A 5 -2.49 -6.69 8.06
CA ASP A 5 -1.36 -7.14 7.25
C ASP A 5 -0.81 -5.91 6.51
N PRO A 6 0.41 -5.95 5.96
CA PRO A 6 0.87 -4.94 5.03
C PRO A 6 -0.08 -4.87 3.83
N ARG A 7 -0.35 -3.65 3.37
CA ARG A 7 -1.27 -3.39 2.25
C ARG A 7 -0.57 -2.56 1.21
N SER A 8 -0.90 -2.83 -0.05
CA SER A 8 -0.77 -1.85 -1.12
C SER A 8 -2.13 -1.69 -1.79
N ALA A 9 -2.47 -0.46 -2.17
CA ALA A 9 -3.75 -0.15 -2.80
C ALA A 9 -3.70 1.18 -3.56
N VAL A 10 -4.63 1.34 -4.49
CA VAL A 10 -4.81 2.58 -5.27
C VAL A 10 -6.25 3.06 -5.13
N GLY A 11 -6.41 4.33 -4.79
CA GLY A 11 -7.68 5.05 -4.79
C GLY A 11 -7.71 6.12 -5.87
N MET A 12 -8.88 6.44 -6.40
CA MET A 12 -9.09 7.56 -7.31
C MET A 12 -10.08 8.55 -6.68
N VAL A 13 -9.66 9.80 -6.51
CA VAL A 13 -10.53 10.89 -6.05
C VAL A 13 -11.42 11.32 -7.20
N GLU A 14 -10.79 11.76 -8.28
CA GLU A 14 -11.40 12.12 -9.56
C GLU A 14 -10.46 11.71 -10.70
N LYS A 15 -10.92 11.86 -11.95
CA LYS A 15 -10.16 11.45 -13.13
C LYS A 15 -8.77 12.10 -13.15
N GLY A 16 -7.72 11.27 -13.09
CA GLY A 16 -6.33 11.72 -13.11
C GLY A 16 -5.73 12.04 -11.74
N HIS A 17 -6.52 12.00 -10.66
CA HIS A 17 -6.07 12.23 -9.30
C HIS A 17 -6.18 10.94 -8.47
N TYR A 18 -5.03 10.31 -8.22
CA TYR A 18 -4.93 9.03 -7.53
C TYR A 18 -4.23 9.17 -6.18
N ILE A 19 -4.67 8.35 -5.22
CA ILE A 19 -4.01 8.14 -3.93
C ILE A 19 -3.39 6.75 -3.96
N LEU A 20 -2.07 6.68 -3.79
CA LEU A 20 -1.35 5.42 -3.60
C LEU A 20 -1.15 5.19 -2.11
N LEU A 21 -1.52 4.01 -1.63
CA LEU A 21 -1.37 3.62 -0.24
C LEU A 21 -0.46 2.41 -0.16
N VAL A 22 0.62 2.53 0.62
CA VAL A 22 1.40 1.39 1.11
C VAL A 22 1.44 1.48 2.63
N ALA A 23 1.09 0.39 3.29
CA ALA A 23 1.15 0.26 4.74
C ALA A 23 2.06 -0.90 5.12
N ASP A 24 3.04 -0.64 5.97
CA ASP A 24 3.84 -1.67 6.65
C ASP A 24 2.97 -2.52 7.56
N GLY A 25 3.43 -3.70 7.96
CA GLY A 25 2.69 -4.59 8.85
C GLY A 25 3.54 -5.67 9.49
N ARG A 26 2.87 -6.56 10.24
CA ARG A 26 3.50 -7.68 11.00
C ARG A 26 4.46 -7.25 12.11
N GLY A 27 4.38 -6.00 12.56
CA GLY A 27 5.20 -5.44 13.63
C GLY A 27 6.53 -4.86 13.17
N ILE A 28 6.91 -5.06 11.90
CA ILE A 28 8.13 -4.46 11.33
C ILE A 28 7.93 -2.95 11.23
N GLY A 29 8.97 -2.18 11.61
CA GLY A 29 8.90 -0.71 11.64
C GLY A 29 7.87 -0.14 12.63
N GLY A 30 7.36 -0.97 13.55
CA GLY A 30 6.34 -0.57 14.53
C GLY A 30 4.90 -0.60 14.03
N SER A 31 4.64 -1.03 12.78
CA SER A 31 3.28 -1.12 12.23
C SER A 31 2.72 -2.53 12.33
N LEU A 32 1.50 -2.68 12.84
CA LEU A 32 0.74 -3.93 12.73
C LEU A 32 0.07 -4.11 11.36
N GLY A 33 -0.01 -3.05 10.56
CA GLY A 33 -0.70 -3.02 9.29
C GLY A 33 -2.17 -2.67 9.39
N LEU A 34 -2.88 -2.86 8.28
CA LEU A 34 -4.26 -2.42 8.13
C LEU A 34 -5.17 -3.60 7.84
N THR A 35 -6.33 -3.58 8.50
CA THR A 35 -7.49 -4.31 8.02
C THR A 35 -7.98 -3.68 6.72
N ARG A 36 -8.75 -4.44 5.93
CA ARG A 36 -9.35 -3.92 4.70
C ARG A 36 -10.31 -2.76 4.99
N THR A 37 -11.03 -2.80 6.11
CA THR A 37 -11.95 -1.73 6.51
C THR A 37 -11.21 -0.45 6.87
N GLU A 38 -10.12 -0.52 7.63
CA GLU A 38 -9.29 0.65 7.93
C GLU A 38 -8.71 1.28 6.64
N MET A 39 -8.20 0.45 5.73
CA MET A 39 -7.72 0.92 4.43
C MET A 39 -8.83 1.59 3.61
N GLN A 40 -10.04 1.02 3.58
CA GLN A 40 -11.20 1.64 2.92
C GLN A 40 -11.56 2.99 3.56
N ASN A 41 -11.52 3.09 4.89
CA ASN A 41 -11.82 4.32 5.59
C ASN A 41 -10.79 5.42 5.29
N ILE A 42 -9.51 5.07 5.13
CA ILE A 42 -8.48 6.01 4.67
C ILE A 42 -8.83 6.54 3.28
N PHE A 43 -9.13 5.66 2.31
CA PHE A 43 -9.52 6.13 0.97
C PHE A 43 -10.76 7.03 0.99
N LYS A 44 -11.78 6.68 1.79
CA LYS A 44 -12.96 7.52 1.99
C LYS A 44 -12.62 8.88 2.60
N SER A 45 -11.71 8.95 3.57
CA SER A 45 -11.31 10.23 4.17
C SER A 45 -10.56 11.14 3.22
N TYR A 46 -9.88 10.58 2.21
CA TYR A 46 -9.26 11.32 1.12
C TYR A 46 -10.22 11.61 -0.06
N GLY A 47 -11.50 11.26 0.05
CA GLY A 47 -12.51 11.54 -0.99
C GLY A 47 -12.44 10.60 -2.19
N CYS A 48 -11.80 9.43 -2.08
CA CYS A 48 -11.75 8.47 -3.17
C CYS A 48 -13.14 7.92 -3.49
N THR A 49 -13.54 8.00 -4.76
CA THR A 49 -14.79 7.44 -5.29
C THR A 49 -14.64 5.95 -5.65
N TYR A 50 -13.43 5.53 -6.01
CA TYR A 50 -13.07 4.14 -6.28
C TYR A 50 -11.76 3.79 -5.57
N ALA A 51 -11.62 2.53 -5.15
CA ALA A 51 -10.36 2.01 -4.61
C ALA A 51 -10.20 0.52 -4.94
N TYR A 52 -8.97 0.13 -5.27
CA TYR A 52 -8.58 -1.23 -5.59
C TYR A 52 -7.48 -1.70 -4.64
N ASN A 53 -7.68 -2.86 -4.02
CA ASN A 53 -6.67 -3.53 -3.23
C ASN A 53 -5.70 -4.26 -4.17
N MET A 54 -4.41 -3.99 -4.02
CA MET A 54 -3.33 -4.63 -4.78
C MET A 54 -2.68 -5.75 -3.95
N ASP A 55 -1.62 -6.37 -4.47
CA ASP A 55 -0.89 -7.39 -3.70
C ASP A 55 -0.27 -6.78 -2.42
N GLY A 56 -0.37 -7.51 -1.32
CA GLY A 56 0.01 -7.04 0.01
C GLY A 56 1.10 -7.91 0.62
N GLY A 57 1.12 -7.99 1.95
CA GLY A 57 2.07 -8.84 2.66
C GLY A 57 3.52 -8.47 2.34
N GLY A 58 4.36 -9.47 2.06
CA GLY A 58 5.77 -9.25 1.72
C GLY A 58 5.99 -8.49 0.40
N SER A 59 4.98 -8.39 -0.46
CA SER A 59 5.04 -7.66 -1.72
C SER A 59 4.80 -6.15 -1.55
N ALA A 60 4.23 -5.70 -0.42
CA ALA A 60 3.91 -4.30 -0.19
C ALA A 60 5.18 -3.44 -0.04
N THR A 61 5.54 -2.75 -1.13
CA THR A 61 6.76 -1.93 -1.19
C THR A 61 6.47 -0.60 -1.88
N LEU A 62 6.99 0.49 -1.32
CA LEU A 62 7.04 1.82 -1.93
C LEU A 62 8.50 2.24 -2.08
N ALA A 63 8.91 2.54 -3.30
CA ALA A 63 10.25 3.03 -3.57
C ALA A 63 10.20 4.39 -4.28
N TYR A 64 11.16 5.26 -3.93
CA TYR A 64 11.39 6.53 -4.59
C TYR A 64 12.84 6.61 -5.05
N ARG A 65 13.03 6.77 -6.37
CA ARG A 65 14.35 6.87 -7.01
C ARG A 65 15.32 5.75 -6.59
N GLY A 66 14.84 4.52 -6.60
CA GLY A 66 15.62 3.31 -6.25
C GLY A 66 15.82 3.09 -4.75
N THR A 67 15.25 3.95 -3.90
CA THR A 67 15.31 3.79 -2.44
C THR A 67 13.95 3.35 -1.91
N VAL A 68 13.92 2.20 -1.21
CA VAL A 68 12.72 1.73 -0.50
C VAL A 68 12.45 2.66 0.68
N LEU A 69 11.20 3.14 0.78
CA LEU A 69 10.79 4.11 1.80
C LEU A 69 10.08 3.47 3.00
N ASN A 70 9.49 2.30 2.80
CA ASN A 70 8.75 1.57 3.84
C ASN A 70 9.60 0.43 4.42
N HIS A 71 9.04 -0.37 5.34
CA HIS A 71 9.72 -1.55 5.89
C HIS A 71 9.08 -2.84 5.37
N PRO A 72 9.69 -3.49 4.35
CA PRO A 72 9.20 -4.74 3.80
C PRO A 72 9.05 -5.82 4.88
N SER A 73 7.88 -6.45 4.92
CA SER A 73 7.53 -7.37 6.01
C SER A 73 8.27 -8.71 5.99
N ASP A 74 8.98 -9.02 4.91
CA ASP A 74 9.85 -10.19 4.80
C ASP A 74 11.32 -9.89 5.22
N GLY A 75 11.58 -8.68 5.72
CA GLY A 75 12.92 -8.20 6.12
C GLY A 75 13.73 -7.59 4.97
N ALA A 76 13.32 -7.83 3.72
CA ALA A 76 13.85 -7.20 2.51
C ALA A 76 12.73 -7.09 1.45
N GLU A 77 12.99 -6.32 0.38
CA GLU A 77 12.09 -6.25 -0.77
C GLU A 77 11.91 -7.63 -1.42
N ARG A 78 10.67 -7.99 -1.72
CA ARG A 78 10.32 -9.24 -2.40
C ARG A 78 10.26 -9.03 -3.90
N ALA A 79 10.89 -9.93 -4.67
CA ALA A 79 10.71 -9.98 -6.11
C ALA A 79 9.23 -10.23 -6.46
N CYS A 80 8.63 -9.30 -7.21
CA CYS A 80 7.24 -9.36 -7.67
C CYS A 80 7.18 -9.47 -9.20
N GLY A 81 6.08 -10.00 -9.74
CA GLY A 81 5.89 -10.17 -11.18
C GLY A 81 5.59 -8.87 -11.93
N ASP A 82 5.03 -7.88 -11.25
CA ASP A 82 4.60 -6.60 -11.80
C ASP A 82 4.66 -5.49 -10.74
N PHE A 83 4.67 -4.24 -11.19
CA PHE A 83 4.71 -3.05 -10.33
C PHE A 83 4.07 -1.84 -11.04
N LEU A 84 3.61 -0.87 -10.24
CA LEU A 84 3.17 0.44 -10.74
C LEU A 84 4.36 1.39 -10.76
N LEU A 85 4.80 1.78 -11.95
CA LEU A 85 5.88 2.75 -12.15
C LEU A 85 5.32 4.11 -12.57
N PHE A 86 5.70 5.14 -11.83
CA PHE A 86 5.47 6.52 -12.21
C PHE A 86 6.80 7.12 -12.67
N LYS A 87 6.81 7.59 -13.92
CA LYS A 87 7.98 8.19 -14.55
C LYS A 87 7.57 9.55 -15.11
N GLU A 88 8.50 10.50 -15.00
CA GLU A 88 8.44 11.78 -15.72
C GLU A 88 8.59 11.60 -17.24
#